data_AF-A0A7Y7EAJ8-F1
#
_entry.id   AF-A0A7Y7EAJ8-F1
#
_cell.length_a   1.000
_cell.length_b   1.000
_cell.length_c   1.000
_cell.angle_alpha   90.00
_cell.angle_beta   90.00
_cell.angle_gamma   90.00
#
_symmetry.space_group_name_H-M   'P 1'
#
loop_
_entity.id
_entity.type
_entity.pdbx_description
1 polymer ?
#
loop_
_entity_poly.entity_id
_entity_poly.type
_entity_poly.pdbx_seq_one_letter_code
_entity_poly.pdbx_strand_id
1 'polypeptide(L)' 'MADRSGPAFRERYRELFASSPELHAELVSRVVHGRVVIDQERVSGFMGGDVRTAVAMYDVGPEKIERVWFVA' A
#
# COMPACT_ATOMS: atom_id res chain seq x y z
N MET A 1 9.21 18.71 6.48
CA MET A 1 8.20 17.61 6.50
C MET A 1 8.55 16.62 5.41
N ALA A 2 8.33 15.32 5.59
CA ALA A 2 8.64 14.31 4.58
C ALA A 2 7.73 14.48 3.35
N ASP A 3 8.28 14.40 2.13
CA ASP A 3 7.50 14.39 0.91
C ASP A 3 6.68 13.09 0.84
N ARG A 4 5.37 13.22 0.61
CA ARG A 4 4.40 12.12 0.50
C ARG A 4 3.70 12.11 -0.87
N SER A 5 4.31 12.76 -1.86
CA SER A 5 3.83 12.82 -3.23
C SER A 5 3.95 11.46 -3.96
N GLY A 6 3.22 11.30 -5.07
CA GLY A 6 3.34 10.12 -5.93
C GLY A 6 4.77 9.82 -6.39
N PRO A 7 5.57 10.81 -6.85
CA PRO A 7 7.00 10.62 -7.14
C PRO A 7 7.81 10.11 -5.95
N ALA A 8 7.58 10.63 -4.73
CA ALA A 8 8.25 10.15 -3.53
C ALA A 8 7.88 8.68 -3.20
N PHE A 9 6.62 8.31 -3.40
CA PHE A 9 6.18 6.90 -3.29
C PHE A 9 6.92 5.99 -4.27
N ARG A 10 7.14 6.43 -5.51
CA ARG A 10 7.84 5.63 -6.53
C ARG A 10 9.25 5.28 -6.09
N GLU A 11 10.01 6.24 -5.58
CA GLU A 11 11.38 5.98 -5.12
C GLU A 11 11.38 5.02 -3.93
N ARG A 12 10.53 5.28 -2.93
CA ARG A 12 10.44 4.44 -1.73
C ARG A 12 10.04 3.00 -2.05
N TYR A 13 9.07 2.80 -2.95
CA TYR A 13 8.67 1.45 -3.37
C TYR A 13 9.75 0.76 -4.20
N ARG A 14 10.51 1.49 -5.03
CA ARG A 14 11.65 0.92 -5.76
C ARG A 14 12.68 0.32 -4.79
N GLU A 15 13.08 1.05 -3.77
CA GLU A 15 14.02 0.57 -2.74
C GLU A 15 13.45 -0.61 -1.95
N LEU A 16 12.16 -0.55 -1.60
CA LEU A 16 11.48 -1.64 -0.89
C LEU A 16 11.47 -2.94 -1.70
N PHE A 17 11.09 -2.89 -2.98
CA PHE A 17 11.05 -4.08 -3.83
C PHE A 17 12.46 -4.62 -4.15
N ALA A 18 13.46 -3.75 -4.30
CA ALA A 18 14.84 -4.18 -4.48
C ALA A 18 15.38 -4.92 -3.25
N SER A 19 15.00 -4.50 -2.03
CA SER A 19 15.42 -5.12 -0.78
C SER A 19 14.58 -6.33 -0.35
N SER A 20 13.34 -6.45 -0.85
CA SER A 20 12.43 -7.56 -0.55
C SER A 20 11.78 -8.10 -1.84
N PRO A 21 12.49 -8.92 -2.64
CA PRO A 21 11.99 -9.42 -3.92
C PRO A 21 10.75 -10.32 -3.82
N GLU A 22 10.61 -11.01 -2.69
CA GLU A 22 9.48 -11.89 -2.38
C GLU A 22 8.30 -11.13 -1.73
N LEU A 23 8.40 -9.80 -1.61
CA LEU A 23 7.35 -8.99 -0.99
C LEU A 23 6.03 -9.17 -1.76
N HIS A 24 5.01 -9.62 -1.03
CA HIS A 24 3.70 -9.90 -1.58
C HIS A 24 2.62 -9.34 -0.67
N ALA A 25 1.70 -8.56 -1.23
CA ALA A 25 0.51 -8.08 -0.55
C ALA A 25 -0.71 -8.84 -1.09
N GLU A 26 -1.28 -9.71 -0.24
CA GLU A 26 -2.51 -10.44 -0.53
C GLU A 26 -3.71 -9.59 -0.09
N LEU A 27 -4.63 -9.32 -1.01
CA LEU A 27 -5.90 -8.64 -0.70
C LEU A 27 -6.84 -9.61 0.03
N VAL A 28 -7.04 -9.39 1.33
CA VAL A 28 -7.91 -10.22 2.18
C VAL A 28 -9.38 -9.81 2.01
N SER A 29 -9.65 -8.51 2.03
CA SER A 29 -10.99 -7.98 1.81
C SER A 29 -10.93 -6.57 1.24
N ARG A 30 -11.99 -6.19 0.52
CA ARG A 30 -12.18 -4.85 -0.03
C ARG A 30 -13.58 -4.35 0.27
N VAL A 31 -13.66 -3.11 0.77
CA VAL A 31 -14.90 -2.35 0.87
C VAL A 31 -14.81 -1.14 -0.05
N VAL A 32 -15.83 -0.94 -0.87
CA VAL A 32 -15.95 0.22 -1.76
C VAL A 32 -17.20 1.02 -1.38
N HIS A 33 -17.01 2.31 -1.11
CA HIS A 33 -18.11 3.24 -0.84
C HIS A 33 -17.87 4.56 -1.57
N GLY A 34 -18.47 4.69 -2.75
CA GLY A 34 -18.25 5.84 -3.62
C GLY A 34 -16.78 5.96 -4.02
N ARG A 35 -16.13 7.06 -3.65
CA ARG A 35 -14.71 7.33 -3.92
C ARG A 35 -13.76 6.68 -2.91
N VAL A 36 -14.28 6.16 -1.81
CA VAL A 36 -13.46 5.57 -0.76
C VAL A 36 -13.34 4.07 -1.00
N VAL A 37 -12.10 3.59 -1.02
CA VAL A 37 -11.76 2.16 -1.07
C VAL A 37 -10.96 1.81 0.17
N ILE A 38 -11.33 0.74 0.85
CA ILE A 38 -10.62 0.23 2.02
C ILE A 38 -10.22 -1.20 1.72
N ASP A 39 -8.93 -1.45 1.69
CA ASP A 39 -8.34 -2.76 1.47
C ASP A 39 -7.71 -3.25 2.76
N GLN A 40 -8.11 -4.44 3.20
CA GLN A 40 -7.38 -5.19 4.21
C GLN A 40 -6.41 -6.12 3.49
N GLU A 41 -5.14 -6.05 3.87
CA GLU A 41 -4.05 -6.73 3.21
C GLU A 41 -3.28 -7.59 4.19
N ARG A 42 -2.85 -8.77 3.73
CA ARG A 42 -1.84 -9.59 4.39
C ARG A 42 -0.55 -9.46 3.60
N VAL A 43 0.45 -8.83 4.19
CA VAL A 43 1.74 -8.57 3.54
C VAL A 43 2.79 -9.54 4.05
N SER A 44 3.43 -10.29 3.15
CA SER A 44 4.47 -11.28 3.43
C SER A 44 5.72 -11.02 2.59
N GLY A 45 6.82 -11.73 2.88
CA GLY A 45 8.03 -11.67 2.05
C GLY A 45 8.96 -10.49 2.36
N PHE A 46 8.75 -9.82 3.49
CA PHE A 46 9.78 -8.99 4.09
C PHE A 46 11.00 -9.84 4.47
N MET A 47 12.18 -9.22 4.49
CA MET A 47 13.41 -9.86 4.97
C MET A 47 13.20 -10.47 6.36
N GLY A 48 13.17 -11.80 6.45
CA GLY A 48 12.90 -12.55 7.69
C GLY A 48 11.62 -13.41 7.68
N GLY A 49 10.78 -13.33 6.63
CA GLY A 49 9.59 -14.19 6.49
C GLY A 49 8.37 -13.73 7.30
N ASP A 50 8.43 -12.57 7.92
CA ASP A 50 7.33 -12.01 8.71
C ASP A 50 6.10 -11.74 7.84
N VAL A 51 4.94 -12.11 8.38
CA VAL A 51 3.63 -11.77 7.84
C VAL A 51 3.06 -10.62 8.68
N ARG A 52 2.58 -9.58 8.01
CA ARG A 52 1.95 -8.40 8.64
C ARG A 52 0.57 -8.19 8.07
N THR A 53 -0.33 -7.62 8.87
CA THR A 53 -1.64 -7.17 8.39
C THR A 53 -1.58 -5.67 8.21
N ALA A 54 -2.11 -5.16 7.10
CA ALA A 54 -2.22 -3.74 6.83
C ALA A 54 -3.64 -3.40 6.38
N VAL A 55 -4.04 -2.15 6.57
CA VAL A 55 -5.23 -1.56 5.98
C VAL A 55 -4.78 -0.38 5.13
N ALA A 56 -5.03 -0.44 3.83
CA ALA A 56 -4.82 0.65 2.89
C ALA A 56 -6.16 1.30 2.57
N MET A 57 -6.27 2.61 2.84
CA MET A 57 -7.45 3.40 2.54
C MET A 57 -7.13 4.36 1.42
N TYR A 58 -7.99 4.45 0.42
CA TYR A 58 -7.81 5.27 -0.77
C TYR A 58 -8.95 6.26 -0.92
N ASP A 59 -8.62 7.49 -1.31
CA ASP A 59 -9.56 8.41 -1.95
C ASP A 59 -9.28 8.41 -3.45
N VAL A 60 -10.22 7.88 -4.22
CA VAL A 60 -10.08 7.61 -5.63
C VAL A 60 -10.73 8.75 -6.44
N GLY A 61 -9.90 9.43 -7.22
CA GLY A 61 -10.30 10.44 -8.18
C GLY A 61 -10.74 9.84 -9.53
N PRO A 62 -11.13 10.71 -10.49
CA PRO A 62 -11.62 10.26 -11.80
C PRO A 62 -10.59 9.46 -12.61
N GLU A 63 -9.30 9.78 -12.46
CA GLU A 63 -8.22 9.15 -13.25
C GLU A 63 -7.21 8.37 -12.40
N LYS A 64 -7.12 8.66 -11.09
CA LYS A 64 -6.08 8.12 -10.21
C LYS A 64 -6.49 8.18 -8.75
N ILE A 65 -5.77 7.44 -7.92
CA ILE A 65 -5.79 7.63 -6.46
C ILE A 65 -5.23 9.02 -6.16
N GLU A 66 -6.02 9.83 -5.46
CA GLU A 66 -5.63 11.18 -5.04
C GLU A 66 -4.93 11.16 -3.69
N ARG A 67 -5.35 10.25 -2.80
CA ARG A 67 -4.80 10.09 -1.44
C ARG A 67 -4.80 8.64 -1.03
N VAL A 68 -3.81 8.27 -0.23
CA VAL A 68 -3.73 6.96 0.42
C VAL A 68 -3.30 7.13 1.88
N TRP A 69 -3.90 6.34 2.76
CA TRP A 69 -3.55 6.22 4.17
C TRP A 69 -3.30 4.74 4.49
N PHE A 70 -2.36 4.49 5.39
CA PHE A 70 -2.04 3.14 5.84
C PHE A 70 -2.20 3.05 7.35
N VAL A 71 -2.77 1.94 7.79
CA VAL A 71 -2.77 1.49 9.19
C VAL A 71 -2.12 0.12 9.19
N ALA A 72 -1.01 -0.05 9.91
CA ALA A 72 -0.22 -1.27 9.96
C ALA A 72 0.39 -1.47 11.35
#